data_AF-A0A940NRW7-F1
#
_entry.id   AF-A0A940NRW7-F1
#
_cell.length_a   1.000
_cell.length_b   1.000
_cell.length_c   1.000
_cell.angle_alpha   90.00
_cell.angle_beta   90.00
_cell.angle_gamma   90.00
#
_symmetry.space_group_name_H-M   'P 1'
#
loop_
_entity.id
_entity.type
_entity.pdbx_description
1 polymer ?
#
loop_
_entity_poly.entity_id
_entity_poly.type
_entity_poly.pdbx_seq_one_letter_code
_entity_poly.pdbx_strand_id
1 'polypeptide(L)'
;LELEESDVREILGRVLYQFPVRELAVELPRWVMTLERGHWLRAAIYGHMREAAAAMNKMSDLPNCLALLKECQYICRVGQPAIDLGQGSARVQVDLQPDLFYQVLGEATGLDVGGEEGLFPCLIELARIKKEYERVRGALEEVEATGYGIVMPTMDQLRLEEPEIMRQGGRYGVRLKASAPSIHMMRADILTEVAPVVGNEKQSEELVRYLLGEFEENPRKIWESNIFGKSLHELVNEGLRNKLYRMPADARLKMQETIERIINEGCSGLICIIL
;
A
#
# COMPACT_ATOMS: atom_id res chain seq x y z
N LEU A 1 -34.84 18.23 64.62
CA LEU A 1 -34.12 17.89 63.38
C LEU A 1 -34.66 18.82 62.31
N GLU A 2 -34.03 19.98 62.17
CA GLU A 2 -34.31 20.89 61.06
C GLU A 2 -33.44 20.42 59.89
N LEU A 3 -34.05 20.29 58.71
CA LEU A 3 -33.33 19.98 57.47
C LEU A 3 -32.70 21.27 56.96
N GLU A 4 -31.38 21.27 56.83
CA GLU A 4 -30.64 22.38 56.23
C GLU A 4 -30.68 22.29 54.69
N GLU A 5 -30.35 23.39 54.01
CA GLU A 5 -30.34 23.44 52.53
C GLU A 5 -29.36 22.40 51.92
N SER A 6 -28.27 22.12 52.63
CA SER A 6 -27.31 21.05 52.33
C SER A 6 -27.97 19.67 52.31
N ASP A 7 -28.80 19.36 53.31
CA ASP A 7 -29.49 18.08 53.43
C ASP A 7 -30.50 17.91 52.28
N VAL A 8 -31.21 18.98 51.93
CA VAL A 8 -32.17 18.97 50.80
C VAL A 8 -31.43 18.74 49.48
N ARG A 9 -30.29 19.39 49.26
CA ARG A 9 -29.46 19.17 48.06
C ARG A 9 -28.93 17.75 47.97
N GLU A 10 -28.51 17.16 49.09
CA GLU A 10 -28.03 15.78 49.11
C GLU A 10 -29.15 14.79 48.79
N ILE A 11 -30.33 14.97 49.38
CA ILE A 11 -31.50 14.12 49.12
C ILE A 11 -31.92 14.22 47.66
N LEU A 12 -32.05 15.44 47.11
CA LEU A 12 -32.39 15.64 45.70
C LEU A 12 -31.34 15.05 44.77
N GLY A 13 -30.04 15.20 45.11
CA GLY A 13 -28.95 14.56 44.38
C GLY A 13 -29.10 13.04 44.35
N ARG A 14 -29.31 12.40 45.49
CA ARG A 14 -29.53 10.94 45.58
C ARG A 14 -30.73 10.48 44.74
N VAL A 15 -31.81 11.25 44.70
CA VAL A 15 -32.99 10.96 43.87
C VAL A 15 -32.65 11.04 42.38
N LEU A 16 -31.93 12.08 41.96
CA LEU A 16 -31.52 12.25 40.57
C LEU A 16 -30.62 11.10 40.09
N TYR A 17 -29.77 10.54 40.95
CA TYR A 17 -28.97 9.37 40.62
C TYR A 17 -29.76 8.06 40.51
N GLN A 18 -31.01 8.01 41.00
CA GLN A 18 -31.91 6.86 40.83
C GLN A 18 -32.67 6.89 39.51
N PHE A 19 -32.55 7.96 38.73
CA PHE A 19 -33.22 8.05 37.43
C PHE A 19 -32.61 7.09 36.40
N PRO A 20 -33.44 6.59 35.46
CA PRO A 20 -32.99 5.65 34.45
C PRO A 20 -32.00 6.31 33.49
N VAL A 21 -30.98 5.55 33.09
CA VAL A 21 -30.05 5.99 32.04
C VAL A 21 -30.76 5.94 30.70
N ARG A 22 -30.75 7.03 29.95
CA ARG A 22 -31.30 7.12 28.59
C ARG A 22 -30.23 7.00 27.51
N GLU A 23 -29.05 7.57 27.74
CA GLU A 23 -27.98 7.61 26.75
C GLU A 23 -26.59 7.55 27.41
N LEU A 24 -25.72 6.69 26.89
CA LEU A 24 -24.29 6.70 27.19
C LEU A 24 -23.51 6.93 25.90
N ALA A 25 -22.92 8.11 25.76
CA ALA A 25 -22.04 8.45 24.66
C ALA A 25 -20.60 8.10 25.02
N VAL A 26 -19.99 7.18 24.27
CA VAL A 26 -18.57 6.82 24.44
C VAL A 26 -17.79 7.38 23.26
N GLU A 27 -16.85 8.28 23.56
CA GLU A 27 -15.97 8.90 22.57
C GLU A 27 -14.70 8.06 22.43
N LEU A 28 -14.53 7.45 21.26
CA LEU A 28 -13.35 6.66 20.88
C LEU A 28 -12.41 7.48 19.97
N PRO A 29 -11.13 7.10 19.87
CA PRO A 29 -10.20 7.72 18.93
C PRO A 29 -10.71 7.63 17.48
N ARG A 30 -10.59 8.72 16.73
CA ARG A 30 -11.18 8.85 15.38
C ARG A 30 -10.70 7.78 14.39
N TRP A 31 -9.46 7.31 14.52
CA TRP A 31 -8.89 6.29 13.65
C TRP A 31 -9.57 4.92 13.82
N VAL A 32 -10.19 4.64 14.97
CA VAL A 32 -10.97 3.41 15.17
C VAL A 32 -12.22 3.42 14.28
N MET A 33 -12.76 4.61 14.02
CA MET A 33 -13.95 4.79 13.19
C MET A 33 -13.67 4.61 11.70
N THR A 34 -12.41 4.76 11.28
CA THR A 34 -11.99 4.53 9.89
C THR A 34 -11.74 3.06 9.58
N LEU A 35 -11.71 2.18 10.58
CA LEU A 35 -11.55 0.74 10.39
C LEU A 35 -12.79 0.12 9.72
N GLU A 36 -12.55 -0.85 8.84
CA GLU A 36 -13.58 -1.57 8.12
C GLU A 36 -14.59 -2.25 9.05
N ARG A 37 -15.82 -2.43 8.55
CA ARG A 37 -16.88 -3.12 9.30
C ARG A 37 -16.47 -4.59 9.45
N GLY A 38 -16.26 -5.03 10.69
CA GLY A 38 -15.80 -6.38 11.01
C GLY A 38 -14.35 -6.49 11.46
N HIS A 39 -13.60 -5.37 11.45
CA HIS A 39 -12.25 -5.35 12.03
C HIS A 39 -12.25 -5.84 13.48
N TRP A 40 -11.32 -6.73 13.84
CA TRP A 40 -11.28 -7.41 15.14
C TRP A 40 -11.29 -6.43 16.32
N LEU A 41 -10.47 -5.37 16.25
CA LEU A 41 -10.37 -4.37 17.31
C LEU A 41 -11.70 -3.63 17.53
N ARG A 42 -12.36 -3.27 16.42
CA ARG A 42 -13.64 -2.59 16.45
C ARG A 42 -14.71 -3.50 17.06
N ALA A 43 -14.78 -4.75 16.62
CA ALA A 43 -15.71 -5.73 17.15
C ALA A 43 -15.51 -5.98 18.66
N ALA A 44 -14.25 -6.11 19.10
CA ALA A 44 -13.92 -6.33 20.50
C ALA A 44 -14.31 -5.15 21.40
N ILE A 45 -13.98 -3.91 21.01
CA ILE A 45 -14.34 -2.70 21.78
C ILE A 45 -15.86 -2.55 21.87
N TYR A 46 -16.58 -2.66 20.74
CA TYR A 46 -18.03 -2.52 20.75
C TYR A 46 -18.73 -3.66 21.51
N GLY A 47 -18.19 -4.88 21.45
CA GLY A 47 -18.68 -6.01 22.26
C GLY A 47 -18.57 -5.70 23.74
N HIS A 48 -17.37 -5.32 24.19
CA HIS A 48 -17.09 -4.96 25.59
C HIS A 48 -17.95 -3.79 26.09
N MET A 49 -18.14 -2.77 25.24
CA MET A 49 -19.02 -1.65 25.55
C MET A 49 -20.48 -2.06 25.73
N ARG A 50 -20.98 -3.01 24.93
CA ARG A 50 -22.34 -3.52 25.06
C ARG A 50 -22.53 -4.31 26.35
N GLU A 51 -21.54 -5.12 26.72
CA GLU A 51 -21.56 -5.88 27.97
C GLU A 51 -21.55 -4.95 29.19
N ALA A 52 -20.67 -3.94 29.19
CA ALA A 52 -20.64 -2.93 30.25
C ALA A 52 -21.94 -2.13 30.34
N ALA A 53 -22.53 -1.75 29.20
CA ALA A 53 -23.78 -1.01 29.15
C ALA A 53 -25.00 -1.86 29.57
N ALA A 54 -24.98 -3.18 29.37
CA ALA A 54 -26.08 -4.07 29.77
C ALA A 54 -26.30 -4.10 31.29
N ALA A 55 -25.25 -3.80 32.08
CA ALA A 55 -25.34 -3.72 33.53
C ALA A 55 -25.90 -2.37 34.04
N MET A 56 -26.11 -1.37 33.17
CA MET A 56 -26.59 -0.05 33.57
C MET A 56 -28.11 0.07 33.47
N ASN A 57 -28.76 0.38 34.59
CA ASN A 57 -30.18 0.73 34.61
C ASN A 57 -30.41 2.14 35.15
N LYS A 58 -29.59 2.58 36.11
CA LYS A 58 -29.71 3.88 36.78
C LYS A 58 -28.41 4.68 36.67
N MET A 59 -28.51 5.99 36.83
CA MET A 59 -27.32 6.86 36.83
C MET A 59 -26.31 6.48 37.94
N SER A 60 -26.76 5.85 39.03
CA SER A 60 -25.91 5.29 40.08
C SER A 60 -25.01 4.13 39.62
N ASP A 61 -25.35 3.46 38.51
CA ASP A 61 -24.61 2.30 38.00
C ASP A 61 -23.43 2.71 37.11
N LEU A 62 -23.36 4.00 36.73
CA LEU A 62 -22.33 4.54 35.86
C LEU A 62 -20.90 4.24 36.35
N PRO A 63 -20.54 4.40 37.64
CA PRO A 63 -19.20 4.07 38.12
C PRO A 63 -18.81 2.59 37.89
N ASN A 64 -19.77 1.67 38.03
CA ASN A 64 -19.54 0.24 37.80
C ASN A 64 -19.33 -0.04 36.30
N CYS A 65 -20.12 0.58 35.43
CA CYS A 65 -19.91 0.49 33.98
C CYS A 65 -18.53 1.02 33.56
N LEU A 66 -18.11 2.15 34.14
CA LEU A 66 -16.78 2.72 33.87
C LEU A 66 -15.65 1.82 34.38
N ALA A 67 -15.86 1.10 35.48
CA ALA A 67 -14.92 0.11 35.98
C ALA A 67 -14.80 -1.08 35.02
N LEU A 68 -15.93 -1.62 34.54
CA LEU A 68 -15.95 -2.70 33.54
C LEU A 68 -15.26 -2.28 32.25
N LEU A 69 -15.48 -1.05 31.76
CA LEU A 69 -14.78 -0.54 30.57
C LEU A 69 -13.25 -0.51 30.74
N LYS A 70 -12.75 -0.23 31.95
CA LYS A 70 -11.31 -0.23 32.23
C LYS A 70 -10.69 -1.64 32.23
N GLU A 71 -11.48 -2.69 32.37
CA GLU A 71 -10.99 -4.07 32.33
C GLU A 71 -10.72 -4.57 30.90
N CYS A 72 -11.14 -3.82 29.88
CA CYS A 72 -10.84 -4.15 28.50
C CYS A 72 -9.34 -4.03 28.23
N GLN A 73 -8.72 -5.11 27.76
CA GLN A 73 -7.29 -5.14 27.45
C GLN A 73 -6.84 -4.11 26.41
N TYR A 74 -7.76 -3.56 25.61
CA TYR A 74 -7.44 -2.58 24.57
C TYR A 74 -7.55 -1.13 25.04
N ILE A 75 -8.16 -0.91 26.21
CA ILE A 75 -8.42 0.42 26.78
C ILE A 75 -7.28 0.78 27.73
N CYS A 76 -6.66 1.93 27.51
CA CYS A 76 -5.62 2.47 28.39
C CYS A 76 -6.21 3.38 29.47
N ARG A 77 -7.15 4.24 29.08
CA ARG A 77 -7.73 5.24 29.98
C ARG A 77 -9.20 5.44 29.70
N VAL A 78 -9.96 5.60 30.77
CA VAL A 78 -11.35 6.07 30.74
C VAL A 78 -11.38 7.42 31.46
N GLY A 79 -11.79 8.46 30.74
CA GLY A 79 -11.86 9.84 31.21
C GLY A 79 -12.95 10.05 32.26
N GLN A 80 -12.98 11.25 32.86
CA GLN A 80 -14.08 11.61 33.75
C GLN A 80 -15.38 11.74 32.94
N PRO A 81 -16.48 11.13 33.40
CA PRO A 81 -17.76 11.25 32.70
C PRO A 81 -18.33 12.66 32.87
N ALA A 82 -18.79 13.26 31.78
CA ALA A 82 -19.70 14.40 31.83
C ALA A 82 -21.12 13.87 32.00
N ILE A 83 -21.78 14.24 33.09
CA ILE A 83 -23.09 13.68 33.48
C ILE A 83 -24.16 14.78 33.40
N ASP A 84 -25.24 14.50 32.67
CA ASP A 84 -26.47 15.29 32.72
C ASP A 84 -27.58 14.45 33.37
N LEU A 85 -27.78 14.71 34.67
CA LEU A 85 -28.82 14.05 35.47
C LEU A 85 -30.25 14.44 35.05
N GLY A 86 -30.43 15.61 34.43
CA GLY A 86 -31.73 16.09 33.98
C GLY A 86 -32.22 15.36 32.73
N GLN A 87 -31.29 14.97 31.86
CA GLN A 87 -31.58 14.17 30.66
C GLN A 87 -31.36 12.67 30.86
N GLY A 88 -30.70 12.26 31.94
CA GLY A 88 -30.29 10.88 32.17
C GLY A 88 -29.23 10.42 31.17
N SER A 89 -28.35 11.34 30.75
CA SER A 89 -27.30 11.07 29.78
C SER A 89 -25.92 11.22 30.39
N ALA A 90 -24.97 10.43 29.89
CA ALA A 90 -23.57 10.50 30.29
C ALA A 90 -22.67 10.43 29.05
N ARG A 91 -21.56 11.17 29.08
CA ARG A 91 -20.53 11.13 28.04
C ARG A 91 -19.20 10.79 28.66
N VAL A 92 -18.47 9.85 28.05
CA VAL A 92 -17.15 9.43 28.52
C VAL A 92 -16.18 9.31 27.36
N GLN A 93 -14.98 9.85 27.55
CA GLN A 93 -13.87 9.65 26.61
C GLN A 93 -13.09 8.39 26.98
N VAL A 94 -12.76 7.58 25.98
CA VAL A 94 -11.99 6.35 26.13
C VAL A 94 -10.76 6.44 25.24
N ASP A 95 -9.58 6.31 25.85
CA ASP A 95 -8.30 6.24 25.14
C ASP A 95 -7.85 4.78 25.08
N LEU A 96 -7.45 4.35 23.89
CA LEU A 96 -6.92 3.00 23.65
C LEU A 96 -5.43 2.92 23.95
N GLN A 97 -4.90 1.70 24.04
CA GLN A 97 -3.45 1.50 24.12
C GLN A 97 -2.76 2.14 22.89
N PRO A 98 -1.69 2.94 23.08
CA PRO A 98 -0.99 3.59 21.99
C PRO A 98 -0.48 2.62 20.92
N ASP A 99 0.02 1.47 21.35
CA ASP A 99 0.62 0.45 20.47
C ASP A 99 -0.38 -0.14 19.47
N LEU A 100 -1.68 -0.16 19.80
CA LEU A 100 -2.73 -0.68 18.92
C LEU A 100 -2.86 0.12 17.63
N PHE A 101 -2.60 1.43 17.67
CA PHE A 101 -2.63 2.24 16.46
C PHE A 101 -1.57 1.77 15.47
N TYR A 102 -0.34 1.53 15.93
CA TYR A 102 0.77 1.10 15.08
C TYR A 102 0.60 -0.36 14.63
N GLN A 103 0.10 -1.23 15.51
CA GLN A 103 -0.22 -2.61 15.14
C GLN A 103 -1.24 -2.66 13.99
N VAL A 104 -2.36 -1.94 14.12
CA VAL A 104 -3.40 -1.92 13.09
C VAL A 104 -2.91 -1.25 11.82
N LEU A 105 -2.09 -0.21 11.93
CA LEU A 105 -1.45 0.42 10.77
C LEU A 105 -0.52 -0.57 10.04
N GLY A 106 0.26 -1.36 10.78
CA GLY A 106 1.14 -2.37 10.21
C GLY A 106 0.38 -3.50 9.54
N GLU A 107 -0.70 -3.99 10.17
CA GLU A 107 -1.60 -4.99 9.58
C GLU A 107 -2.23 -4.48 8.26
N ALA A 108 -2.66 -3.23 8.21
CA ALA A 108 -3.31 -2.66 7.04
C ALA A 108 -2.34 -2.34 5.88
N THR A 109 -1.10 -1.95 6.20
CA THR A 109 -0.11 -1.52 5.20
C THR A 109 0.89 -2.60 4.82
N GLY A 110 0.99 -3.68 5.61
CA GLY A 110 2.05 -4.67 5.51
C GLY A 110 3.43 -4.13 5.94
N LEU A 111 3.48 -2.94 6.54
CA LEU A 111 4.71 -2.30 6.99
C LEU A 111 4.96 -2.63 8.47
N ASP A 112 6.20 -2.93 8.81
CA ASP A 112 6.58 -3.13 10.22
C ASP A 112 6.77 -1.77 10.89
N VAL A 113 5.71 -1.28 11.53
CA VAL A 113 5.71 -0.04 12.30
C VAL A 113 5.60 -0.41 13.77
N GLY A 114 6.74 -0.61 14.44
CA GLY A 114 6.79 -0.95 15.87
C GLY A 114 6.46 0.19 16.83
N GLY A 115 6.14 1.39 16.34
CA GLY A 115 5.85 2.58 17.15
C GLY A 115 6.15 3.90 16.43
N GLU A 116 6.13 5.02 17.18
CA GLU A 116 6.47 6.36 16.66
C GLU A 116 7.87 6.41 16.03
N GLU A 117 8.83 5.75 16.66
CA GLU A 117 10.22 5.68 16.19
C GLU A 117 10.35 5.01 14.81
N GLY A 118 9.48 4.03 14.51
CA GLY A 118 9.45 3.36 13.21
C GLY A 118 8.61 4.12 12.17
N LEU A 119 7.55 4.81 12.61
CA LEU A 119 6.61 5.48 11.72
C LEU A 119 7.27 6.64 10.95
N PHE A 120 8.03 7.49 11.64
CA PHE A 120 8.65 8.65 11.01
C PHE A 120 9.65 8.28 9.90
N PRO A 121 10.65 7.40 10.14
CA PRO A 121 11.55 6.93 9.10
C PRO A 121 10.82 6.27 7.93
N CYS A 122 9.81 5.46 8.23
CA CYS A 122 8.98 4.80 7.22
C CYS A 122 8.28 5.83 6.31
N LEU A 123 7.66 6.86 6.89
CA LEU A 123 7.01 7.93 6.11
C LEU A 123 8.02 8.73 5.27
N ILE A 124 9.22 9.01 5.80
CA ILE A 124 10.29 9.67 5.04
C ILE A 124 10.72 8.81 3.85
N GLU A 125 10.88 7.50 4.06
CA GLU A 125 11.23 6.57 3.00
C GLU A 125 10.13 6.48 1.93
N LEU A 126 8.87 6.33 2.34
CA LEU A 126 7.73 6.30 1.42
C LEU A 126 7.61 7.59 0.62
N ALA A 127 7.82 8.75 1.25
CA ALA A 127 7.83 10.03 0.56
C ALA A 127 8.96 10.12 -0.48
N ARG A 128 10.16 9.64 -0.14
CA ARG A 128 11.30 9.57 -1.05
C ARG A 128 11.01 8.64 -2.24
N ILE A 129 10.50 7.43 -1.98
CA ILE A 129 10.16 6.45 -3.02
C ILE A 129 9.07 7.00 -3.93
N LYS A 130 8.03 7.61 -3.36
CA LYS A 130 6.96 8.25 -4.13
C LYS A 130 7.52 9.31 -5.09
N LYS A 131 8.43 10.16 -4.63
CA LYS A 131 9.07 11.18 -5.47
C LYS A 131 9.89 10.57 -6.61
N GLU A 132 10.67 9.52 -6.36
CA GLU A 132 11.43 8.84 -7.43
C GLU A 132 10.50 8.09 -8.40
N TYR A 133 9.42 7.47 -7.90
CA TYR A 133 8.42 6.82 -8.74
C TYR A 133 7.69 7.83 -9.65
N GLU A 134 7.31 8.99 -9.12
CA GLU A 134 6.67 10.06 -9.90
C GLU A 134 7.49 10.49 -11.12
N ARG A 135 8.83 10.40 -11.04
CA ARG A 135 9.72 10.72 -12.18
C ARG A 135 9.60 9.70 -13.31
N VAL A 136 9.41 8.43 -13.00
CA VAL A 136 9.39 7.34 -14.00
C VAL A 136 7.98 6.91 -14.39
N ARG A 137 6.96 7.29 -13.60
CA ARG A 137 5.58 6.84 -13.77
C ARG A 137 5.03 7.10 -15.18
N GLY A 138 5.23 8.31 -15.72
CA GLY A 138 4.75 8.64 -17.07
C GLY A 138 5.37 7.75 -18.15
N ALA A 139 6.68 7.50 -18.06
CA ALA A 139 7.36 6.60 -18.99
C ALA A 139 6.87 5.16 -18.88
N LEU A 140 6.55 4.68 -17.68
CA LEU A 140 5.97 3.34 -17.50
C LEU A 140 4.58 3.24 -18.16
N GLU A 141 3.73 4.25 -17.97
CA GLU A 141 2.42 4.33 -18.63
C GLU A 141 2.56 4.35 -20.17
N GLU A 142 3.55 5.06 -20.71
CA GLU A 142 3.86 5.08 -22.15
C GLU A 142 4.36 3.73 -22.67
N VAL A 143 5.23 3.03 -21.92
CA VAL A 143 5.69 1.69 -22.28
C VAL A 143 4.54 0.69 -22.33
N GLU A 144 3.62 0.78 -21.37
CA GLU A 144 2.47 -0.11 -21.32
C GLU A 144 1.53 0.14 -22.52
N ALA A 145 1.30 1.40 -22.87
CA ALA A 145 0.43 1.77 -23.99
C ALA A 145 1.06 1.53 -25.37
N THR A 146 2.34 1.87 -25.56
CA THR A 146 2.98 1.96 -26.88
C THR A 146 4.16 1.01 -27.09
N GLY A 147 4.67 0.42 -26.00
CA GLY A 147 5.89 -0.39 -26.00
C GLY A 147 7.18 0.43 -25.83
N TYR A 148 7.10 1.76 -25.79
CA TYR A 148 8.25 2.66 -25.59
C TYR A 148 7.87 3.83 -24.69
N GLY A 149 8.74 4.20 -23.75
CA GLY A 149 8.49 5.34 -22.88
C GLY A 149 9.76 6.08 -22.52
N ILE A 150 9.63 7.39 -22.34
CA ILE A 150 10.77 8.28 -22.15
C ILE A 150 10.64 9.03 -20.83
N VAL A 151 11.66 8.93 -19.99
CA VAL A 151 11.80 9.78 -18.81
C VAL A 151 12.58 11.02 -19.23
N MET A 152 11.89 12.16 -19.23
CA MET A 152 12.52 13.44 -19.50
C MET A 152 13.43 13.86 -18.34
N PRO A 153 14.63 14.42 -18.61
CA PRO A 153 15.46 14.98 -17.57
C PRO A 153 14.75 16.14 -16.86
N THR A 154 15.02 16.29 -15.57
CA THR A 154 14.60 17.48 -14.83
C THR A 154 15.53 18.66 -15.11
N MET A 155 15.07 19.89 -14.83
CA MET A 155 15.89 21.09 -14.97
C MET A 155 17.21 21.00 -14.18
N ASP A 156 17.19 20.36 -13.00
CA ASP A 156 18.36 20.17 -12.16
C ASP A 156 19.40 19.20 -12.78
N GLN A 157 19.00 18.43 -13.79
CA GLN A 157 19.87 17.50 -14.52
C GLN A 157 20.49 18.13 -15.78
N LEU A 158 20.10 19.36 -16.14
CA LEU A 158 20.69 20.10 -17.26
C LEU A 158 22.07 20.64 -16.87
N ARG A 159 23.08 20.27 -17.65
CA ARG A 159 24.43 20.81 -17.57
C ARG A 159 24.67 21.74 -18.74
N LEU A 160 24.88 23.02 -18.46
CA LEU A 160 25.26 24.01 -19.45
C LEU A 160 26.79 24.11 -19.50
N GLU A 161 27.39 23.90 -20.68
CA GLU A 161 28.81 24.15 -20.90
C GLU A 161 29.09 25.64 -21.08
N GLU A 162 30.36 26.04 -20.92
CA GLU A 162 30.76 27.42 -21.11
C GLU A 162 30.42 27.92 -22.54
N PRO A 163 29.82 29.12 -22.66
CA PRO A 163 29.48 29.70 -23.95
C PRO A 163 30.74 30.04 -24.77
N GLU A 164 30.82 29.55 -26.01
CA GLU A 164 31.93 29.85 -26.92
C GLU A 164 31.50 30.87 -27.99
N ILE A 165 32.33 31.89 -28.24
CA ILE A 165 32.10 32.81 -29.36
C ILE A 165 32.45 32.10 -30.67
N MET A 166 31.49 32.05 -31.59
CA MET A 166 31.69 31.54 -32.95
C MET A 166 31.69 32.67 -33.98
N ARG A 167 32.52 32.54 -35.01
CA ARG A 167 32.56 33.47 -36.15
C ARG A 167 32.29 32.71 -37.44
N GLN A 168 31.22 33.08 -38.15
CA GLN A 168 30.86 32.50 -39.44
C GLN A 168 30.48 33.61 -40.42
N GLY A 169 31.18 33.69 -41.56
CA GLY A 169 30.88 34.65 -42.63
C GLY A 169 30.85 36.12 -42.21
N GLY A 170 31.73 36.54 -41.29
CA GLY A 170 31.79 37.93 -40.79
C GLY A 170 30.80 38.27 -39.67
N ARG A 171 29.93 37.34 -39.26
CA ARG A 171 29.02 37.49 -38.12
C ARG A 171 29.57 36.78 -36.89
N TYR A 172 29.29 37.34 -35.71
CA TYR A 172 29.61 36.76 -34.40
C TYR A 172 28.34 36.13 -33.81
N GLY A 173 28.48 34.96 -33.21
CA GLY A 173 27.42 34.28 -32.47
C GLY A 173 27.97 33.63 -31.20
N VAL A 174 27.09 33.15 -30.35
CA VAL A 174 27.45 32.40 -29.14
C VAL A 174 26.95 30.97 -29.31
N ARG A 175 27.84 29.99 -29.12
CA ARG A 175 27.49 28.57 -29.03
C ARG A 175 27.15 28.26 -27.59
N LEU A 176 25.92 27.84 -27.36
CA LEU A 176 25.50 27.26 -26.09
C LEU A 176 25.37 25.75 -26.29
N LYS A 177 25.98 24.97 -25.40
CA LYS A 177 25.80 23.52 -25.35
C LYS A 177 25.19 23.17 -24.02
N ALA A 178 24.11 22.38 -24.04
CA ALA A 178 23.50 21.83 -22.86
C ALA A 178 23.40 20.31 -23.03
N SER A 179 23.63 19.56 -21.96
CA SER A 179 23.46 18.11 -21.92
C SER A 179 22.62 17.71 -20.73
N ALA A 180 21.81 16.66 -20.88
CA ALA A 180 21.09 16.04 -19.78
C ALA A 180 20.85 14.55 -20.09
N PRO A 181 20.82 13.68 -19.07
CA PRO A 181 20.54 12.27 -19.25
C PRO A 181 19.05 12.03 -19.55
N SER A 182 18.74 11.24 -20.58
CA SER A 182 17.39 10.67 -20.79
C SER A 182 17.38 9.18 -20.47
N ILE A 183 16.28 8.70 -19.89
CA ILE A 183 16.07 7.25 -19.68
C ILE A 183 15.01 6.79 -20.66
N HIS A 184 15.33 5.74 -21.40
CA HIS A 184 14.45 5.12 -22.37
C HIS A 184 14.08 3.73 -21.88
N MET A 185 12.78 3.46 -21.80
CA MET A 185 12.22 2.18 -21.40
C MET A 185 11.55 1.53 -22.61
N MET A 186 11.71 0.22 -22.76
CA MET A 186 11.18 -0.54 -23.91
C MET A 186 10.54 -1.83 -23.41
N ARG A 187 9.34 -2.14 -23.89
CA ARG A 187 8.71 -3.45 -23.67
C ARG A 187 9.28 -4.44 -24.69
N ALA A 188 9.66 -5.61 -24.22
CA ALA A 188 10.05 -6.73 -25.06
C ALA A 188 9.18 -7.95 -24.69
N ASP A 189 8.41 -8.44 -25.66
CA ASP A 189 7.57 -9.60 -25.47
C ASP A 189 8.40 -10.88 -25.66
N ILE A 190 8.49 -11.69 -24.60
CA ILE A 190 9.31 -12.91 -24.60
C ILE A 190 8.38 -14.11 -24.77
N LEU A 191 8.50 -14.76 -25.92
CA LEU A 191 7.80 -16.01 -26.20
C LEU A 191 8.67 -17.18 -25.77
N THR A 192 8.16 -18.06 -24.92
CA THR A 192 8.81 -19.32 -24.52
C THR A 192 7.87 -20.48 -24.81
N GLU A 193 8.38 -21.49 -25.48
CA GLU A 193 7.72 -22.76 -25.71
C GLU A 193 8.42 -23.83 -24.86
N VAL A 194 7.64 -24.69 -24.20
CA VAL A 194 8.15 -25.86 -23.48
C VAL A 194 7.60 -27.08 -24.19
N ALA A 195 8.48 -27.84 -24.84
CA ALA A 195 8.15 -29.10 -25.51
C ALA A 195 8.75 -30.26 -24.71
N PRO A 196 8.07 -30.74 -23.63
CA PRO A 196 8.58 -31.86 -22.87
C PRO A 196 8.56 -33.13 -23.72
N VAL A 197 9.66 -33.88 -23.72
CA VAL A 197 9.70 -35.18 -24.40
C VAL A 197 8.98 -36.20 -23.53
N VAL A 198 7.79 -36.61 -23.97
CA VAL A 198 6.98 -37.61 -23.28
C VAL A 198 7.24 -38.97 -23.92
N GLY A 199 7.73 -39.92 -23.13
CA GLY A 199 8.33 -41.19 -23.57
C GLY A 199 7.75 -41.81 -24.85
N ASN A 200 6.61 -42.49 -24.77
CA ASN A 200 5.97 -43.14 -25.93
C ASN A 200 4.68 -42.42 -26.38
N GLU A 201 4.16 -42.81 -27.55
CA GLU A 201 2.98 -42.18 -28.18
C GLU A 201 1.74 -42.15 -27.27
N LYS A 202 1.45 -43.23 -26.56
CA LYS A 202 0.30 -43.30 -25.65
C LYS A 202 0.43 -42.31 -24.48
N GLN A 203 1.62 -42.17 -23.93
CA GLN A 203 1.88 -41.21 -22.85
C GLN A 203 1.75 -39.76 -23.35
N SER A 204 2.13 -39.48 -24.60
CA SER A 204 1.91 -38.18 -25.23
C SER A 204 0.42 -37.87 -25.41
N GLU A 205 -0.37 -38.84 -25.89
CA GLU A 205 -1.83 -38.66 -26.05
C GLU A 205 -2.54 -38.44 -24.71
N GLU A 206 -2.16 -39.18 -23.66
CA GLU A 206 -2.70 -39.02 -22.32
C GLU A 206 -2.40 -37.62 -21.75
N LEU A 207 -1.17 -37.12 -21.94
CA LEU A 207 -0.80 -35.78 -21.50
C LEU A 207 -1.62 -34.69 -22.21
N VAL A 208 -1.79 -34.82 -23.53
CA VAL A 208 -2.59 -33.85 -24.30
C VAL A 208 -4.04 -33.83 -23.82
N ARG A 209 -4.65 -35.01 -23.61
CA ARG A 209 -6.03 -35.08 -23.08
C ARG A 209 -6.15 -34.49 -21.67
N TYR A 210 -5.17 -34.75 -20.81
CA TYR A 210 -5.11 -34.18 -19.46
C TYR A 210 -5.05 -32.65 -19.50
N LEU A 211 -4.15 -32.07 -20.32
CA LEU A 211 -4.01 -30.63 -20.45
C LEU A 211 -5.25 -29.96 -21.05
N LEU A 212 -5.88 -30.59 -22.04
CA LEU A 212 -7.12 -30.07 -22.62
C LEU A 212 -8.28 -30.08 -21.62
N GLY A 213 -8.41 -31.16 -20.82
CA GLY A 213 -9.43 -31.24 -19.78
C GLY A 213 -9.26 -30.16 -18.70
N GLU A 214 -8.05 -29.97 -18.19
CA GLU A 214 -7.76 -28.90 -17.22
C GLU A 214 -7.96 -27.50 -17.83
N PHE A 215 -7.74 -27.33 -19.13
CA PHE A 215 -7.91 -26.05 -19.83
C PHE A 215 -9.38 -25.67 -19.92
N GLU A 216 -10.24 -26.64 -20.25
CA GLU A 216 -11.68 -26.44 -20.37
C GLU A 216 -12.34 -26.19 -19.00
N GLU A 217 -11.86 -26.83 -17.93
CA GLU A 217 -12.38 -26.61 -16.58
C GLU A 217 -11.92 -25.28 -15.96
N ASN A 218 -10.60 -25.00 -15.98
CA ASN A 218 -10.06 -23.74 -15.47
C ASN A 218 -8.66 -23.44 -16.05
N PRO A 219 -8.56 -22.52 -17.02
CA PRO A 219 -7.29 -22.16 -17.67
C PRO A 219 -6.19 -21.71 -16.71
N ARG A 220 -6.54 -21.23 -15.50
CA ARG A 220 -5.55 -20.80 -14.50
C ARG A 220 -4.94 -21.97 -13.73
N LYS A 221 -5.69 -23.06 -13.51
CA LYS A 221 -5.20 -24.22 -12.75
C LYS A 221 -4.11 -25.00 -13.48
N ILE A 222 -4.09 -24.92 -14.81
CA ILE A 222 -3.03 -25.52 -15.64
C ILE A 222 -1.63 -25.12 -15.20
N TRP A 223 -1.45 -23.90 -14.72
CA TRP A 223 -0.15 -23.41 -14.26
C TRP A 223 0.33 -24.14 -13.00
N GLU A 224 -0.60 -24.62 -12.19
CA GLU A 224 -0.36 -25.38 -10.96
C GLU A 224 -0.29 -26.90 -11.23
N SER A 225 -0.71 -27.36 -12.42
CA SER A 225 -0.63 -28.76 -12.81
C SER A 225 0.81 -29.27 -12.77
N ASN A 226 1.00 -30.38 -12.06
CA ASN A 226 2.29 -31.01 -11.90
C ASN A 226 2.57 -31.93 -13.09
N ILE A 227 3.55 -31.55 -13.90
CA ILE A 227 3.96 -32.27 -15.10
C ILE A 227 5.43 -32.66 -14.92
N PHE A 228 5.70 -33.96 -14.80
CA PHE A 228 7.05 -34.50 -14.58
C PHE A 228 7.74 -34.06 -13.27
N GLY A 229 6.97 -33.88 -12.19
CA GLY A 229 7.52 -33.56 -10.87
C GLY A 229 7.87 -32.08 -10.68
N LYS A 230 7.53 -31.23 -11.64
CA LYS A 230 7.55 -29.76 -11.55
C LYS A 230 6.21 -29.20 -12.02
N SER A 231 5.84 -28.02 -11.56
CA SER A 231 4.67 -27.31 -12.11
C SER A 231 4.97 -26.81 -13.53
N LEU A 232 3.93 -26.71 -14.37
CA LEU A 232 4.08 -26.07 -15.69
C LEU A 232 4.61 -24.63 -15.56
N HIS A 233 4.19 -23.91 -14.51
CA HIS A 233 4.69 -22.57 -14.20
C HIS A 233 6.21 -22.54 -13.99
N GLU A 234 6.78 -23.50 -13.26
CA GLU A 234 8.24 -23.60 -13.07
C GLU A 234 8.97 -23.85 -14.40
N LEU A 235 8.48 -24.78 -15.22
CA LEU A 235 9.09 -25.11 -16.51
C LEU A 235 9.11 -23.91 -17.45
N VAL A 236 8.00 -23.17 -17.54
CA VAL A 236 7.90 -21.97 -18.37
C VAL A 236 8.77 -20.84 -17.82
N ASN A 237 8.79 -20.63 -16.50
CA ASN A 237 9.63 -19.62 -15.86
C ASN A 237 11.13 -19.89 -16.05
N GLU A 238 11.57 -21.15 -15.97
CA GLU A 238 12.96 -21.52 -16.29
C GLU A 238 13.32 -21.13 -17.73
N GLY A 239 12.45 -21.43 -18.69
CA GLY A 239 12.64 -21.03 -20.09
C GLY A 239 12.64 -19.51 -20.29
N LEU A 240 11.75 -18.77 -19.62
CA LEU A 240 11.70 -17.31 -19.66
C LEU A 240 12.96 -16.68 -19.06
N ARG A 241 13.40 -17.12 -17.87
CA ARG A 241 14.62 -16.63 -17.22
C ARG A 241 15.84 -16.83 -18.11
N ASN A 242 15.95 -17.99 -18.75
CA ASN A 242 17.05 -18.25 -19.68
C ASN A 242 17.05 -17.29 -20.87
N LYS A 243 15.88 -16.89 -21.40
CA LYS A 243 15.80 -15.92 -22.51
C LYS A 243 16.06 -14.48 -22.05
N LEU A 244 15.62 -14.09 -20.86
CA LEU A 244 15.82 -12.75 -20.30
C LEU A 244 17.32 -12.39 -20.18
N TYR A 245 18.16 -13.33 -19.77
CA TYR A 245 19.60 -13.08 -19.60
C TYR A 245 20.45 -13.34 -20.85
N ARG A 246 19.84 -13.72 -21.99
CA ARG A 246 20.59 -14.04 -23.21
C ARG A 246 21.25 -12.85 -23.88
N MET A 247 20.75 -11.62 -23.68
CA MET A 247 21.36 -10.45 -24.32
C MET A 247 22.70 -10.12 -23.63
N PRO A 248 23.85 -10.29 -24.31
CA PRO A 248 25.16 -10.04 -23.72
C PRO A 248 25.38 -8.54 -23.48
N ALA A 249 26.29 -8.20 -22.57
CA ALA A 249 26.58 -6.81 -22.20
C ALA A 249 26.98 -5.94 -23.41
N ASP A 250 27.81 -6.48 -24.31
CA ASP A 250 28.25 -5.77 -25.52
C ASP A 250 27.08 -5.41 -26.46
N ALA A 251 26.07 -6.28 -26.57
CA ALA A 251 24.87 -5.99 -27.36
C ALA A 251 24.02 -4.89 -26.70
N ARG A 252 23.90 -4.91 -25.37
CA ARG A 252 23.20 -3.85 -24.61
C ARG A 252 23.89 -2.49 -24.81
N LEU A 253 25.22 -2.46 -24.74
CA LEU A 253 26.00 -1.23 -24.94
C LEU A 253 25.85 -0.70 -26.36
N LYS A 254 25.97 -1.56 -27.38
CA LYS A 254 25.75 -1.15 -28.79
C LYS A 254 24.34 -0.61 -29.02
N MET A 255 23.33 -1.19 -28.38
CA MET A 255 21.95 -0.73 -28.49
C MET A 255 21.77 0.64 -27.82
N GLN A 256 22.39 0.86 -26.65
CA GLN A 256 22.44 2.18 -26.01
C GLN A 256 23.13 3.22 -26.92
N GLU A 257 24.33 2.94 -27.42
CA GLU A 257 25.07 3.84 -28.32
C GLU A 257 24.26 4.16 -29.59
N THR A 258 23.55 3.17 -30.12
CA THR A 258 22.68 3.36 -31.30
C THR A 258 21.56 4.34 -30.99
N ILE A 259 20.89 4.19 -29.84
CA ILE A 259 19.84 5.12 -29.40
C ILE A 259 20.41 6.53 -29.19
N GLU A 260 21.56 6.65 -28.51
CA GLU A 260 22.23 7.94 -28.28
C GLU A 260 22.57 8.65 -29.59
N ARG A 261 23.10 7.93 -30.58
CA ARG A 261 23.42 8.49 -31.90
C ARG A 261 22.17 8.93 -32.65
N ILE A 262 21.11 8.13 -32.64
CA ILE A 262 19.84 8.50 -33.29
C ILE A 262 19.28 9.80 -32.70
N ILE A 263 19.34 9.96 -31.37
CA ILE A 263 18.83 11.14 -30.67
C ILE A 263 19.67 12.38 -31.00
N ASN A 264 21.01 12.26 -30.97
CA ASN A 264 21.90 13.40 -31.13
C ASN A 264 22.12 13.83 -32.59
N GLU A 265 22.29 12.86 -33.49
CA GLU A 265 22.63 13.12 -34.90
C GLU A 265 21.36 13.27 -35.76
N GLY A 266 20.23 12.73 -35.30
CA GLY A 266 19.02 12.56 -36.10
C GLY A 266 19.22 11.50 -37.17
N CYS A 267 18.29 10.55 -37.29
CA CYS A 267 18.40 9.51 -38.31
C CYS A 267 17.06 9.26 -38.99
N SER A 268 17.08 9.14 -40.32
CA SER A 268 15.89 8.83 -41.13
C SER A 268 15.62 7.32 -41.25
N GLY A 269 16.56 6.46 -40.85
CA GLY A 269 16.39 5.01 -40.85
C GLY A 269 17.52 4.26 -40.14
N LEU A 270 17.19 3.16 -39.48
CA LEU A 270 18.14 2.30 -38.76
C LEU A 270 18.23 0.94 -39.44
N ILE A 271 19.45 0.49 -39.74
CA ILE A 271 19.73 -0.89 -40.16
C ILE A 271 20.54 -1.55 -39.04
N CYS A 272 19.96 -2.58 -38.43
CA CYS A 272 20.64 -3.41 -37.43
C CYS A 272 20.91 -4.79 -38.03
N ILE A 273 22.17 -5.24 -37.97
CA ILE A 273 22.57 -6.57 -38.42
C ILE A 273 22.95 -7.38 -37.19
N ILE A 274 22.20 -8.44 -36.92
CA ILE A 274 22.48 -9.42 -35.87
C ILE A 274 23.21 -10.59 -36.55
N LEU A 275 24.39 -10.94 -36.03
CA LEU A 275 25.24 -12.03 -36.52
C LEU A 275 25.11 -13.26 -35.63
#